data_AF-A0A1V5XGJ4-F1
#
_entry.id   AF-A0A1V5XGJ4-F1
#
_cell.length_a   1.000
_cell.length_b   1.000
_cell.length_c   1.000
_cell.angle_alpha   90.00
_cell.angle_beta   90.00
_cell.angle_gamma   90.00
#
_symmetry.space_group_name_H-M   'P 1'
#
loop_
_entity.id
_entity.type
_entity.pdbx_description
1 polymer ?
#
loop_
_entity_poly.entity_id
_entity_poly.type
_entity_poly.pdbx_seq_one_letter_code
_entity_poly.pdbx_strand_id
1 'polypeptide(L)'
;MMANDSERNHPRTLPVWEQPRGDEACTTCQSQTWIWEEEVHLVRQMIETKYKARQARRAGDANAVHALRQQFESLRQQMEKVRRQRLDSLGYTDYD
;
A
#
# COMPACT_ATOMS: atom_id res chain seq x y z
N MET A 1 1.68 66.95 4.02
CA MET A 1 0.46 66.30 4.55
C MET A 1 0.44 64.89 3.99
N MET A 2 0.41 63.89 4.86
CA MET A 2 0.45 62.46 4.52
C MET A 2 -0.96 61.87 4.42
N ALA A 3 -1.14 60.91 3.51
CA ALA A 3 -2.06 59.75 3.63
C ALA A 3 -1.72 58.79 2.45
N ASN A 4 -0.80 57.84 2.62
CA ASN A 4 -1.06 56.42 2.92
C ASN A 4 -1.92 55.69 1.87
N ASP A 5 -1.27 55.27 0.77
CA ASP A 5 -1.73 54.20 -0.10
C ASP A 5 -1.54 52.85 0.60
N SER A 6 -2.56 52.42 1.34
CA SER A 6 -2.65 51.08 1.91
C SER A 6 -4.06 50.53 1.71
N GLU A 7 -4.46 50.40 0.45
CA GLU A 7 -5.53 49.47 0.06
C GLU A 7 -5.00 48.03 0.11
N ARG A 8 -4.88 47.57 1.36
CA ARG A 8 -5.52 46.35 1.84
C ARG A 8 -5.75 45.28 0.77
N ASN A 9 -4.73 44.44 0.58
CA ASN A 9 -4.86 43.03 0.23
C ASN A 9 -5.91 42.39 1.16
N HIS A 10 -7.18 42.39 0.74
CA HIS A 10 -8.19 41.55 1.36
C HIS A 10 -8.06 40.16 0.74
N PRO A 11 -7.68 39.12 1.51
CA PRO A 11 -7.82 37.77 1.02
C PRO A 11 -9.30 37.53 0.72
N ARG A 12 -9.63 37.24 -0.54
CA ARG A 12 -10.93 36.70 -0.91
C ARG A 12 -11.12 35.41 -0.12
N THR A 13 -11.89 35.46 0.94
CA THR A 13 -12.38 34.26 1.63
C THR A 13 -13.31 33.55 0.68
N LEU A 14 -12.80 32.52 0.00
CA LEU A 14 -13.63 31.60 -0.76
C LEU A 14 -14.61 30.93 0.23
N PRO A 15 -15.89 30.77 -0.15
CA PRO A 15 -16.85 30.09 0.69
C PRO A 15 -16.38 28.64 0.94
N VAL A 16 -16.77 28.07 2.08
CA VAL A 16 -16.21 26.80 2.60
C VAL A 16 -16.30 25.62 1.63
N TRP A 17 -17.22 25.68 0.66
CA TRP A 17 -17.45 24.67 -0.37
C TRP A 17 -16.58 24.84 -1.62
N GLU A 18 -15.89 25.98 -1.76
CA GLU A 18 -14.96 26.34 -2.84
C GLU A 18 -13.50 26.38 -2.35
N GLN A 19 -13.27 26.20 -1.05
CA GLN A 19 -11.92 25.95 -0.55
C GLN A 19 -11.47 24.60 -1.12
N PRO A 20 -10.31 24.52 -1.80
CA PRO A 20 -9.69 23.23 -2.07
C PRO A 20 -9.57 22.56 -0.71
N ARG A 21 -10.33 21.47 -0.50
CA ARG A 21 -10.22 20.63 0.69
C ARG A 21 -8.73 20.32 0.77
N GLY A 22 -8.10 20.84 1.83
CA GLY A 22 -6.68 21.03 1.89
C GLY A 22 -5.94 19.82 1.36
N ASP A 23 -4.83 20.10 0.67
CA ASP A 23 -3.78 19.15 0.32
C ASP A 23 -3.12 18.56 1.58
N GLU A 24 -3.90 18.11 2.56
CA GLU A 24 -3.51 16.97 3.35
C GLU A 24 -3.54 15.80 2.37
N ALA A 25 -2.40 15.60 1.71
CA ALA A 25 -1.99 14.28 1.30
C ALA A 25 -2.32 13.35 2.48
N CYS A 26 -3.45 12.66 2.38
CA CYS A 26 -3.94 11.78 3.42
C CYS A 26 -2.82 10.75 3.61
N THR A 27 -2.00 10.95 4.65
CA THR A 27 -0.81 10.14 4.91
C THR A 27 -1.21 8.69 5.12
N THR A 28 -2.41 8.48 5.66
CA THR A 28 -3.10 7.19 5.75
C THR A 28 -3.49 6.64 4.38
N CYS A 29 -3.88 7.47 3.42
CA CYS A 29 -4.24 7.04 2.07
C CYS A 29 -2.98 6.69 1.24
N GLN A 30 -1.89 7.43 1.42
CA GLN A 30 -0.60 7.11 0.80
C GLN A 30 -0.02 5.81 1.38
N SER A 31 -0.07 5.62 2.70
CA SER A 31 0.41 4.39 3.34
C SER A 31 -0.46 3.18 3.01
N GLN A 32 -1.78 3.34 2.95
CA GLN A 32 -2.68 2.26 2.54
C GLN A 32 -2.45 1.84 1.08
N THR A 33 -2.24 2.80 0.16
CA THR A 33 -1.99 2.49 -1.26
C THR A 33 -0.74 1.62 -1.42
N TRP A 34 0.35 1.94 -0.71
CA TRP A 34 1.58 1.13 -0.73
C TRP A 34 1.35 -0.30 -0.21
N ILE A 35 0.56 -0.47 0.86
CA ILE A 35 0.24 -1.80 1.42
C ILE A 35 -0.52 -2.64 0.37
N TRP A 36 -1.50 -2.06 -0.32
CA TRP A 36 -2.25 -2.77 -1.36
C TRP A 36 -1.36 -3.15 -2.55
N GLU A 37 -0.46 -2.27 -2.98
CA GLU A 37 0.50 -2.56 -4.05
C GLU A 37 1.43 -3.73 -3.68
N GLU A 38 1.93 -3.74 -2.45
CA GLU A 38 2.76 -4.84 -1.93
C GLU A 38 1.97 -6.15 -1.87
N GLU A 39 0.70 -6.13 -1.42
CA GLU A 39 -0.14 -7.33 -1.43
C GLU A 39 -0.33 -7.89 -2.85
N VAL A 40 -0.59 -7.03 -3.83
CA VAL A 40 -0.73 -7.44 -5.23
C VAL A 40 0.59 -8.03 -5.75
N HIS A 41 1.72 -7.42 -5.41
CA HIS A 41 3.04 -7.93 -5.79
C HIS A 41 3.29 -9.34 -5.24
N LEU A 42 3.02 -9.56 -3.96
CA LEU A 42 3.17 -10.86 -3.30
C LEU A 42 2.24 -11.91 -3.90
N VAL A 43 0.97 -11.57 -4.15
CA VAL A 43 0.02 -12.49 -4.81
C VAL A 43 0.52 -12.87 -6.20
N ARG A 44 1.03 -11.92 -6.98
CA ARG A 44 1.62 -12.19 -8.30
C ARG A 44 2.77 -13.19 -8.21
N GLN A 45 3.72 -12.94 -7.30
CA GLN A 45 4.86 -13.85 -7.07
C GLN A 45 4.43 -15.24 -6.62
N MET A 46 3.38 -15.34 -5.79
CA MET A 46 2.82 -16.62 -5.34
C MET A 46 2.20 -17.40 -6.50
N ILE A 47 1.49 -16.73 -7.41
CA ILE A 47 0.91 -17.35 -8.61
C ILE A 47 2.01 -17.86 -9.54
N GLU A 48 3.02 -17.03 -9.82
CA GLU A 48 4.17 -17.40 -10.65
C GLU A 48 4.93 -18.60 -10.08
N THR A 49 5.18 -18.59 -8.77
CA THR A 49 5.84 -19.70 -8.06
C THR A 49 5.03 -20.99 -8.16
N LYS A 50 3.70 -20.93 -7.99
CA LYS A 50 2.83 -22.10 -8.19
C LYS A 50 2.86 -22.61 -9.62
N TYR A 51 2.89 -21.73 -10.60
CA TYR A 51 2.96 -22.11 -12.02
C TYR A 51 4.28 -22.83 -12.32
N LYS A 52 5.42 -22.27 -11.89
CA LYS A 52 6.74 -22.91 -11.99
C LYS A 52 6.77 -24.26 -11.29
N ALA A 53 6.17 -24.37 -10.11
CA ALA A 53 6.14 -25.63 -9.37
C ALA A 53 5.34 -26.72 -10.11
N ARG A 54 4.25 -26.34 -10.80
CA ARG A 54 3.50 -27.27 -11.66
C ARG A 54 4.32 -27.73 -12.87
N GLN A 55 5.08 -26.82 -13.49
CA GLN A 55 5.97 -27.19 -14.60
C GLN A 55 7.08 -28.14 -14.14
N ALA A 56 7.74 -27.83 -13.02
CA ALA A 56 8.78 -28.68 -12.44
C ALA A 56 8.24 -30.08 -12.09
N ARG A 57 7.03 -30.18 -11.52
CA ARG A 57 6.36 -31.46 -11.27
C ARG A 57 6.12 -32.26 -12.55
N ARG A 58 5.67 -31.60 -13.63
CA ARG A 58 5.46 -32.26 -14.93
C ARG A 58 6.77 -32.72 -15.56
N ALA A 59 7.86 -31.99 -15.33
CA ALA A 59 9.19 -32.36 -15.80
C ALA A 59 9.87 -33.43 -14.92
N GLY A 60 9.30 -33.80 -13.77
CA GLY A 60 9.91 -34.75 -12.84
C GLY A 60 11.07 -34.18 -12.02
N ASP A 61 11.25 -32.86 -11.99
CA ASP A 61 12.34 -32.20 -11.27
C ASP A 61 11.97 -31.99 -9.80
N ALA A 62 12.23 -33.01 -8.98
CA ALA A 62 11.93 -33.01 -7.54
C ALA A 62 12.68 -31.90 -6.78
N ASN A 63 13.90 -31.57 -7.19
CA ASN A 63 14.72 -30.54 -6.54
C ASN A 63 14.13 -29.14 -6.79
N ALA A 64 13.76 -28.84 -8.03
CA ALA A 64 13.09 -27.59 -8.35
C ALA A 64 11.73 -27.48 -7.64
N VAL A 65 10.95 -28.56 -7.56
CA VAL A 65 9.69 -28.56 -6.80
C VAL A 65 9.90 -28.27 -5.32
N HIS A 66 10.94 -28.85 -4.71
CA HIS A 66 11.26 -28.59 -3.31
C HIS A 66 11.68 -27.13 -3.08
N ALA A 67 12.57 -26.60 -3.92
CA ALA A 67 13.01 -25.20 -3.85
C ALA A 67 11.82 -24.23 -4.02
N LEU A 68 10.96 -24.47 -5.00
CA LEU A 68 9.77 -23.63 -5.25
C LEU A 68 8.75 -23.72 -4.10
N ARG A 69 8.67 -24.87 -3.41
CA ARG A 69 7.83 -25.00 -2.21
C ARG A 69 8.36 -24.15 -1.06
N GLN A 70 9.67 -24.12 -0.85
CA GLN A 70 10.29 -23.25 0.16
C GLN A 70 10.09 -21.77 -0.17
N GLN A 71 10.26 -21.39 -1.44
CA GLN A 71 9.97 -20.02 -1.88
C GLN A 71 8.51 -19.65 -1.63
N PHE A 72 7.57 -20.55 -1.95
CA PHE A 72 6.15 -20.30 -1.70
C PHE A 72 5.85 -20.09 -0.22
N GLU A 73 6.50 -20.83 0.68
CA GLU A 73 6.33 -20.66 2.12
C GLU A 73 6.87 -19.31 2.61
N SER A 74 8.03 -18.88 2.10
CA SER A 74 8.56 -17.54 2.38
C SER A 74 7.60 -16.44 1.94
N LEU A 75 7.01 -16.57 0.74
CA LEU A 75 6.01 -15.61 0.24
C LEU A 75 4.76 -15.57 1.12
N ARG A 76 4.29 -16.71 1.65
CA ARG A 76 3.17 -16.72 2.60
C ARG A 76 3.51 -15.95 3.88
N GLN A 77 4.72 -16.12 4.42
CA GLN A 77 5.14 -15.41 5.61
C GLN A 77 5.22 -13.89 5.37
N GLN A 78 5.67 -13.47 4.19
CA GLN A 78 5.67 -12.05 3.80
C GLN A 78 4.24 -11.51 3.68
N MET A 79 3.34 -12.26 3.05
CA MET A 79 1.93 -11.91 2.93
C MET A 79 1.25 -11.69 4.29
N GLU A 80 1.53 -12.55 5.27
CA GLU A 80 1.00 -12.38 6.63
C GLU A 80 1.55 -11.12 7.32
N LYS A 81 2.80 -10.75 7.07
CA LYS A 81 3.37 -9.50 7.60
C LYS A 81 2.67 -8.28 7.01
N VAL A 82 2.48 -8.24 5.69
CA VAL A 82 1.78 -7.14 5.01
C VAL A 82 0.33 -7.05 5.46
N ARG A 83 -0.33 -8.20 5.63
CA ARG A 83 -1.70 -8.25 6.16
C ARG A 83 -1.80 -7.67 7.58
N ARG A 84 -0.83 -7.95 8.46
CA ARG A 84 -0.77 -7.34 9.80
C ARG A 84 -0.55 -5.83 9.73
N GLN A 85 0.42 -5.38 8.92
CA GLN A 85 0.65 -3.95 8.70
C GLN A 85 -0.61 -3.23 8.19
N ARG A 86 -1.39 -3.89 7.33
CA ARG A 86 -2.69 -3.38 6.89
C ARG A 86 -3.66 -3.22 8.05
N LEU A 87 -3.82 -4.25 8.90
CA LEU A 87 -4.72 -4.21 10.05
C LEU A 87 -4.31 -3.11 11.05
N ASP A 88 -3.01 -3.00 11.33
CA ASP A 88 -2.44 -1.95 12.18
C ASP A 88 -2.72 -0.55 11.58
N SER A 89 -2.55 -0.38 10.27
CA SER A 89 -2.82 0.89 9.56
C SER A 89 -4.30 1.29 9.53
N LEU A 90 -5.21 0.32 9.69
CA LEU A 90 -6.66 0.54 9.73
C LEU A 90 -7.17 0.75 11.17
N GLY A 91 -6.28 0.76 12.17
CA GLY A 91 -6.66 0.90 13.58
C GLY A 91 -7.34 -0.34 14.17
N TYR A 92 -7.25 -1.49 13.49
CA TYR A 92 -7.69 -2.79 13.99
C TYR A 92 -6.52 -3.45 14.73
N THR A 93 -6.17 -2.89 15.88
CA THR A 93 -5.39 -3.64 16.88
C THR A 93 -6.39 -4.48 17.66
N ASP A 94 -6.28 -5.81 17.58
CA ASP A 94 -7.01 -6.72 18.48
C ASP A 94 -6.87 -6.20 19.93
N TYR A 95 -7.98 -5.79 20.54
CA TYR A 95 -8.10 -5.77 21.99
C TYR A 95 -8.53 -7.18 22.39
N ASP A 96 -7.54 -7.96 22.85
CA ASP A 96 -7.60 -9.28 23.52
C ASP A 96 -8.41 -10.43 22.88
#